data_AF-A0A644XZ39-F1
#
_entry.id   AF-A0A644XZ39-F1
#
_cell.length_a   1.000
_cell.length_b   1.000
_cell.length_c   1.000
_cell.angle_alpha   90.00
_cell.angle_beta   90.00
_cell.angle_gamma   90.00
#
_symmetry.space_group_name_H-M   'P 1'
#
loop_
_entity.id
_entity.type
_entity.pdbx_description
1 polymer ?
#
loop_
_entity_poly.entity_id
_entity_poly.type
_entity_poly.pdbx_seq_one_letter_code
_entity_poly.pdbx_strand_id
1 'polypeptide(L)'
;MIFRGDTSGVESFPLPDGSYVSHTGSGSYKKVELGGYEYYVSEGRYKNWDDFEAVILSVFTKEYFEALNGQGPEIFVEKDGALCYLDAAMGSDPAHYGEDTFELISKSDNEIKFNVIGRYHGYIPGVYTAREKDVKEGDDFTASYPLTLVKTADGWRFSEFSRAN
;
A
#
# COMPACT_ATOMS: atom_id res chain seq x y z
N MET A 1 0.01 -2.12 0.31
CA MET A 1 -0.46 -0.83 -0.24
C MET A 1 -1.71 -0.36 0.52
N ILE A 2 -1.90 0.94 0.77
CA ILE A 2 -3.07 1.49 1.52
C ILE A 2 -4.38 1.34 0.72
N PHE A 3 -4.30 1.41 -0.61
CA PHE A 3 -5.38 1.01 -1.50
C PHE A 3 -4.92 -0.28 -2.19
N ARG A 4 -5.69 -1.37 -2.07
CA ARG A 4 -5.37 -2.68 -2.67
C ARG A 4 -5.68 -2.68 -4.18
N GLY A 5 -5.21 -1.65 -4.89
CA GLY A 5 -5.51 -1.41 -6.31
C GLY A 5 -6.93 -0.94 -6.58
N ASP A 6 -7.90 -1.52 -5.88
CA ASP A 6 -9.29 -1.14 -6.01
C ASP A 6 -9.65 -0.01 -5.03
N THR A 7 -10.08 1.11 -5.61
CA THR A 7 -10.65 2.26 -4.88
C THR A 7 -12.18 2.27 -4.95
N SER A 8 -12.77 1.35 -5.70
CA SER A 8 -14.20 1.08 -5.68
C SER A 8 -14.56 0.36 -4.37
N GLY A 9 -15.77 0.63 -3.87
CA GLY A 9 -16.25 -0.01 -2.63
C GLY A 9 -15.77 0.61 -1.31
N VAL A 10 -14.93 1.66 -1.29
CA VAL A 10 -14.54 2.37 -0.05
C VAL A 10 -15.75 2.85 0.76
N GLU A 11 -16.82 3.25 0.08
CA GLU A 11 -18.08 3.70 0.72
C GLU A 11 -18.76 2.61 1.56
N SER A 12 -18.51 1.35 1.23
CA SER A 12 -19.14 0.20 1.85
C SER A 12 -18.18 -0.57 2.75
N PHE A 13 -17.02 0.01 3.08
CA PHE A 13 -15.96 -0.66 3.81
C PHE A 13 -15.82 -0.18 5.27
N PRO A 14 -15.68 -1.10 6.26
CA PRO A 14 -15.98 -2.53 6.13
C PRO A 14 -17.48 -2.73 5.91
N LEU A 15 -17.88 -3.87 5.32
CA LEU A 15 -19.29 -4.18 5.21
C LEU A 15 -19.91 -4.30 6.62
N PRO A 16 -21.22 -4.05 6.79
CA PRO A 16 -21.87 -4.11 8.11
C PRO A 16 -21.69 -5.44 8.86
N ASP A 17 -21.40 -6.52 8.13
CA ASP A 17 -21.13 -7.87 8.66
C ASP A 17 -19.63 -8.14 8.94
N GLY A 18 -18.77 -7.13 8.79
CA GLY A 18 -17.33 -7.23 8.97
C GLY A 18 -16.61 -7.97 7.84
N SER A 19 -17.31 -8.36 6.77
CA SER A 19 -16.70 -8.97 5.60
C SER A 19 -16.02 -7.93 4.71
N TYR A 20 -15.12 -8.44 3.87
CA TYR A 20 -14.50 -7.65 2.81
C TYR A 20 -15.39 -7.71 1.58
N VAL A 21 -15.44 -6.62 0.80
CA VAL A 21 -16.07 -6.66 -0.52
C VAL A 21 -15.31 -7.69 -1.36
N SER A 22 -15.92 -8.85 -1.61
CA SER A 22 -15.39 -9.84 -2.53
C SER A 22 -15.77 -9.42 -3.94
N HIS A 23 -14.83 -8.84 -4.67
CA HIS A 23 -14.99 -8.60 -6.10
C HIS A 23 -14.78 -9.93 -6.88
N THR A 24 -15.60 -10.94 -6.59
CA THR A 24 -15.80 -12.10 -7.48
C THR A 24 -16.91 -11.85 -8.51
N GLY A 25 -17.39 -10.61 -8.61
CA GLY A 25 -18.42 -10.19 -9.55
C GLY A 25 -17.84 -9.94 -10.94
N SER A 26 -18.43 -10.60 -11.94
CA SER A 26 -18.22 -10.41 -13.37
C SER A 26 -18.69 -9.02 -13.88
N GLY A 27 -18.29 -7.93 -13.23
CA GLY A 27 -18.51 -6.58 -13.71
C GLY A 27 -17.53 -6.27 -14.84
N SER A 28 -18.03 -5.79 -15.97
CA SER A 28 -17.16 -5.27 -17.04
C SER A 28 -16.55 -3.96 -16.58
N TYR A 29 -15.38 -4.00 -15.93
CA TYR A 29 -14.64 -2.77 -15.65
C TYR A 29 -14.32 -2.07 -16.95
N LYS A 30 -14.52 -0.75 -16.99
CA LYS A 30 -14.04 0.06 -18.10
C LYS A 30 -12.52 0.03 -18.07
N LYS A 31 -11.92 -0.26 -19.23
CA LYS A 31 -10.49 -0.32 -19.43
C LYS A 31 -10.04 0.72 -20.44
N VAL A 32 -8.81 1.19 -20.29
CA VAL A 32 -8.14 2.11 -21.22
C VAL A 32 -6.72 1.64 -21.48
N GLU A 33 -6.24 1.77 -22.70
CA GLU A 33 -4.86 1.49 -23.05
C GLU A 33 -4.04 2.78 -22.99
N LEU A 34 -2.99 2.79 -22.18
CA LEU A 34 -2.08 3.93 -21.99
C LEU A 34 -0.65 3.42 -21.98
N GLY A 35 0.20 3.96 -22.85
CA GLY A 35 1.62 3.60 -22.90
C GLY A 35 1.91 2.11 -23.17
N GLY A 36 0.98 1.38 -23.81
CA GLY A 36 1.09 -0.05 -24.07
C GLY A 36 0.66 -0.94 -22.90
N TYR A 37 0.07 -0.37 -21.85
CA TYR A 37 -0.50 -1.09 -20.71
C TYR A 37 -2.01 -0.88 -20.64
N GLU A 38 -2.71 -1.91 -20.18
CA GLU A 38 -4.15 -1.86 -19.93
C GLU A 38 -4.41 -1.42 -18.49
N TYR A 39 -5.18 -0.36 -18.32
CA TYR A 39 -5.58 0.20 -17.03
C TYR A 39 -7.08 0.04 -16.81
N TYR A 40 -7.47 -0.16 -15.55
CA TYR A 40 -8.83 -0.09 -15.08
C TYR A 40 -9.20 1.36 -14.77
N VAL A 41 -10.35 1.82 -15.22
CA VAL A 41 -10.90 3.13 -14.83
C VAL A 41 -11.58 2.96 -13.47
N SER A 42 -11.18 3.78 -12.50
CA SER A 42 -11.74 3.76 -11.14
C SER A 42 -13.21 4.20 -11.13
N GLU A 43 -13.96 3.62 -10.20
CA GLU A 43 -15.35 3.95 -9.90
C GLU A 43 -15.50 4.24 -8.39
N GLY A 44 -16.60 4.89 -8.01
CA GLY A 44 -16.87 5.21 -6.59
C GLY A 44 -16.21 6.51 -6.10
N ARG A 45 -15.83 6.55 -4.82
CA ARG A 45 -15.39 7.78 -4.11
C ARG A 45 -14.18 8.44 -4.75
N TYR A 46 -13.20 7.64 -5.17
CA TYR A 46 -11.93 8.14 -5.72
C TYR A 46 -11.84 7.93 -7.24
N LYS A 47 -12.98 7.96 -7.93
CA LYS A 47 -13.01 7.86 -9.40
C LYS A 47 -12.33 9.04 -10.10
N ASN A 48 -12.28 10.21 -9.44
CA ASN A 48 -11.61 11.39 -9.96
C ASN A 48 -10.17 11.42 -9.47
N TRP A 49 -9.24 11.83 -10.34
CA TRP A 49 -7.82 11.92 -9.99
C TRP A 49 -7.57 12.87 -8.81
N ASP A 50 -8.15 14.07 -8.82
CA ASP A 50 -7.92 15.08 -7.78
C ASP A 50 -8.31 14.58 -6.37
N ASP A 51 -9.41 13.82 -6.27
CA ASP A 51 -9.88 13.24 -5.01
C ASP A 51 -8.93 12.15 -4.51
N PHE A 52 -8.40 11.32 -5.42
CA PHE A 52 -7.40 10.30 -5.12
C PHE A 52 -6.06 10.93 -4.72
N GLU A 53 -5.58 11.90 -5.48
CA GLU A 53 -4.32 12.59 -5.21
C GLU A 53 -4.39 13.29 -3.86
N ALA A 54 -5.50 13.97 -3.54
CA ALA A 54 -5.70 14.62 -2.25
C ALA A 54 -5.60 13.63 -1.07
N VAL A 55 -6.20 12.43 -1.16
CA VAL A 55 -6.12 11.44 -0.08
C VAL A 55 -4.73 10.81 0.02
N ILE A 56 -4.09 10.50 -1.11
CA ILE A 56 -2.72 9.96 -1.13
C ILE A 56 -1.75 10.98 -0.52
N LEU A 57 -1.82 12.25 -0.91
CA LEU A 57 -0.97 13.31 -0.40
C LEU A 57 -1.35 13.76 1.02
N SER A 58 -2.49 13.31 1.55
CA SER A 58 -2.81 13.43 2.98
C SER A 58 -2.05 12.43 3.86
N VAL A 59 -1.52 11.36 3.26
CA VAL A 59 -0.85 10.26 3.96
C VAL A 59 0.64 10.22 3.64
N PHE A 60 1.00 10.35 2.38
CA PHE A 60 2.38 10.28 1.88
C PHE A 60 2.89 11.66 1.47
N THR A 61 4.20 11.83 1.51
CA THR A 61 4.84 12.95 0.80
C THR A 61 4.68 12.76 -0.70
N LYS A 62 4.62 13.86 -1.44
CA LYS A 62 4.49 13.82 -2.89
C LYS A 62 5.67 13.09 -3.53
N GLU A 63 6.88 13.40 -3.06
CA GLU A 63 8.12 12.80 -3.54
C GLU A 63 8.12 11.28 -3.34
N TYR A 64 7.63 10.80 -2.19
CA TYR A 64 7.54 9.37 -1.93
C TYR A 64 6.48 8.68 -2.78
N PHE A 65 5.30 9.30 -2.96
CA PHE A 65 4.26 8.76 -3.82
C PHE A 65 4.74 8.66 -5.28
N GLU A 66 5.36 9.72 -5.82
CA GLU A 66 5.92 9.73 -7.17
C GLU A 66 6.99 8.65 -7.33
N ALA A 67 7.88 8.50 -6.34
CA ALA A 67 8.90 7.45 -6.35
C ALA A 67 8.30 6.04 -6.37
N LEU A 68 7.22 5.79 -5.61
CA LEU A 68 6.50 4.52 -5.62
C LEU A 68 5.76 4.27 -6.93
N ASN A 69 5.09 5.29 -7.46
CA ASN A 69 4.32 5.18 -8.69
C ASN A 69 5.23 5.02 -9.92
N GLY A 70 6.48 5.50 -9.86
CA GLY A 70 7.42 5.49 -10.98
C GLY A 70 8.39 4.30 -11.09
N GLN A 71 8.30 3.25 -10.25
CA GLN A 71 9.21 2.08 -10.29
C GLN A 71 8.97 1.12 -11.49
N GLY A 72 8.22 1.54 -12.50
CA GLY A 72 7.76 0.72 -13.62
C GLY A 72 6.76 1.50 -14.46
N PRO A 73 5.83 0.83 -15.18
CA PRO A 73 4.64 1.54 -15.65
C PRO A 73 3.93 2.14 -14.43
N GLU A 74 3.45 3.38 -14.56
CA GLU A 74 2.77 4.07 -13.46
C GLU A 74 1.59 3.23 -12.98
N ILE A 75 1.51 2.98 -11.67
CA ILE A 75 0.45 2.13 -11.10
C ILE A 75 -0.88 2.87 -11.13
N PHE A 76 -0.86 4.18 -10.84
CA PHE A 76 -2.00 5.08 -10.88
C PHE A 76 -1.73 6.20 -11.89
N VAL A 77 -2.67 6.42 -12.80
CA VAL A 77 -2.55 7.45 -13.86
C VAL A 77 -3.83 8.26 -13.97
N GLU A 78 -3.68 9.53 -14.33
CA GLU A 78 -4.79 10.40 -14.67
C GLU A 78 -5.16 10.24 -16.15
N LYS A 79 -6.45 10.10 -16.43
CA LYS A 79 -6.96 10.13 -17.80
C LYS A 79 -8.31 10.84 -17.87
N ASP A 80 -8.32 12.02 -18.48
CA ASP A 80 -9.52 12.84 -18.70
C ASP A 80 -10.28 13.17 -17.38
N GLY A 81 -9.52 13.44 -16.32
CA GLY A 81 -9.96 13.69 -14.95
C GLY A 81 -10.23 12.43 -14.12
N ALA A 82 -10.21 11.25 -14.74
CA ALA A 82 -10.46 9.98 -14.06
C ALA A 82 -9.16 9.35 -13.53
N LEU A 83 -9.24 8.73 -12.35
CA LEU A 83 -8.22 7.82 -11.86
C LEU A 83 -8.27 6.51 -12.66
N CYS A 84 -7.12 6.07 -13.17
CA CYS A 84 -6.96 4.75 -13.77
C CYS A 84 -5.82 3.99 -13.06
N TYR A 85 -5.91 2.66 -12.93
CA TYR A 85 -4.91 1.86 -12.22
C TYR A 85 -4.60 0.51 -12.88
N LEU A 86 -3.38 -0.01 -12.66
CA LEU A 86 -2.96 -1.34 -13.14
C LEU A 86 -3.49 -2.48 -12.25
N ASP A 87 -3.79 -3.63 -12.87
CA ASP A 87 -4.21 -4.88 -12.16
C ASP A 87 -3.17 -5.40 -11.16
N ALA A 88 -1.92 -4.94 -11.26
CA ALA A 88 -0.80 -5.37 -10.41
C ALA A 88 -0.87 -4.85 -8.97
N ALA A 89 -1.88 -4.06 -8.62
CA ALA A 89 -1.97 -3.39 -7.31
C ALA A 89 -2.59 -4.25 -6.19
N MET A 90 -2.83 -5.54 -6.43
CA MET A 90 -3.39 -6.47 -5.44
C MET A 90 -2.32 -7.37 -4.84
N GLY A 91 -1.85 -7.03 -3.64
CA GLY A 91 -0.96 -7.90 -2.87
C GLY A 91 -1.11 -7.68 -1.37
N SER A 92 -1.29 -8.78 -0.65
CA SER A 92 -0.93 -8.90 0.75
C SER A 92 -0.15 -10.19 0.89
N ASP A 93 0.96 -10.15 1.60
CA ASP A 93 1.74 -11.35 1.88
C ASP A 93 0.87 -12.35 2.68
N PRO A 94 0.51 -13.52 2.11
CA PRO A 94 -0.32 -14.50 2.79
C PRO A 94 0.38 -15.16 3.97
N ALA A 95 1.70 -15.01 4.09
CA ALA A 95 2.44 -15.47 5.25
C ALA A 95 2.24 -14.56 6.47
N HIS A 96 1.84 -13.29 6.29
CA HIS A 96 1.63 -12.34 7.38
C HIS A 96 0.47 -12.75 8.29
N TYR A 97 0.67 -12.66 9.60
CA TYR A 97 -0.37 -12.93 10.57
C TYR A 97 -0.23 -12.10 11.86
N GLY A 98 -1.33 -12.02 12.61
CA GLY A 98 -1.38 -11.33 13.90
C GLY A 98 -1.22 -9.80 13.79
N GLU A 99 -1.09 -9.16 14.95
CA GLU A 99 -0.93 -7.71 15.03
C GLU A 99 0.53 -7.29 14.84
N ASP A 100 0.73 -6.26 14.02
CA ASP A 100 2.01 -5.57 13.88
C ASP A 100 2.37 -4.88 15.20
N THR A 101 3.66 -4.91 15.55
CA THR A 101 4.21 -4.11 16.65
C THR A 101 5.14 -3.03 16.10
N PHE A 102 5.44 -2.02 16.91
CA PHE A 102 6.23 -0.87 16.47
C PHE A 102 7.42 -0.63 17.38
N GLU A 103 8.56 -0.31 16.78
CA GLU A 103 9.81 0.01 17.49
C GLU A 103 10.25 1.42 17.10
N LEU A 104 10.22 2.35 18.05
CA LEU A 104 10.67 3.72 17.82
C LEU A 104 12.19 3.75 17.65
N ILE A 105 12.68 4.34 16.56
CA ILE A 105 14.10 4.52 16.29
C ILE A 105 14.56 5.92 16.69
N SER A 106 13.83 6.95 16.24
CA SER A 106 14.11 8.33 16.63
C SER A 106 12.88 9.21 16.51
N LYS A 107 12.84 10.28 17.29
CA LYS A 107 11.78 11.30 17.25
C LYS A 107 12.36 12.68 17.45
N SER A 108 11.96 13.60 16.58
CA SER A 108 12.21 15.03 16.68
C SER A 108 10.92 15.79 16.36
N ASP A 109 10.99 17.13 16.37
CA ASP A 109 9.84 17.97 16.03
C ASP A 109 9.44 17.87 14.55
N ASN A 110 10.35 17.45 13.68
CA ASN A 110 10.15 17.42 12.23
C ASN A 110 10.20 16.01 11.62
N GLU A 111 10.64 15.01 12.36
CA GLU A 111 10.85 13.65 11.85
C GLU A 111 10.58 12.59 12.94
N ILE A 112 9.88 11.51 12.59
CA ILE A 112 9.72 10.31 13.40
C ILE A 112 10.14 9.11 12.56
N LYS A 113 11.10 8.33 13.05
CA LYS A 113 11.54 7.07 12.44
C LYS A 113 11.18 5.93 13.36
N PHE A 114 10.55 4.91 12.80
CA PHE A 114 10.17 3.71 13.53
C PHE A 114 10.08 2.53 12.59
N ASN A 115 10.22 1.33 13.15
CA ASN A 115 10.01 0.10 12.40
C ASN A 115 8.59 -0.42 12.66
N VAL A 116 7.95 -0.97 11.61
CA VAL A 116 6.85 -1.91 11.78
C VAL A 116 7.43 -3.32 11.82
N ILE A 117 7.00 -4.10 12.79
CA ILE A 117 7.43 -5.48 13.01
C ILE A 117 6.22 -6.38 12.79
N GLY A 118 6.21 -7.04 11.63
CA GLY A 118 5.19 -8.03 11.26
C GLY A 118 5.61 -9.45 11.66
N ARG A 119 4.64 -10.33 11.86
CA ARG A 119 4.87 -11.77 12.06
C ARG A 119 4.48 -12.54 10.82
N TYR A 120 5.27 -13.55 10.47
CA TYR A 120 5.15 -14.28 9.23
C TYR A 120 5.35 -15.77 9.47
N HIS A 121 4.56 -16.58 8.77
CA HIS A 121 4.72 -18.04 8.75
C HIS A 121 5.72 -18.45 7.67
N GLY A 122 6.39 -19.58 7.89
CA GLY A 122 7.09 -20.27 6.82
C GLY A 122 8.26 -19.49 6.23
N TYR A 123 9.26 -19.16 7.06
CA TYR A 123 10.47 -18.47 6.61
C TYR A 123 11.10 -19.14 5.38
N ILE A 124 11.38 -18.34 4.35
CA ILE A 124 12.07 -18.77 3.13
C ILE A 124 13.39 -17.99 3.03
N PRO A 125 14.56 -18.65 3.16
CA PRO A 125 15.86 -18.00 3.05
C PRO A 125 16.01 -17.27 1.71
N GLY A 126 16.43 -16.01 1.75
CA GLY A 126 16.65 -15.18 0.56
C GLY A 126 15.40 -14.49 0.00
N VAL A 127 14.20 -14.87 0.46
CA VAL A 127 12.96 -14.11 0.22
C VAL A 127 12.72 -13.13 1.37
N TYR A 128 12.87 -13.62 2.60
CA TYR A 128 12.68 -12.82 3.80
C TYR A 128 14.00 -12.55 4.52
N THR A 129 14.03 -11.42 5.25
CA THR A 129 15.08 -11.13 6.23
C THR A 129 14.47 -11.20 7.61
N ALA A 130 14.68 -12.31 8.31
CA ALA A 130 14.22 -12.46 9.68
C ALA A 130 15.02 -11.56 10.64
N ARG A 131 14.36 -11.07 11.70
CA ARG A 131 15.04 -10.33 12.77
C ARG A 131 15.80 -11.26 13.70
N GLU A 132 15.29 -12.46 13.90
CA GLU A 132 15.90 -13.49 14.75
C GLU A 132 17.09 -14.14 14.03
N LYS A 133 18.14 -14.52 14.77
CA LYS A 133 19.40 -15.02 14.18
C LYS A 133 19.35 -16.48 13.75
N ASP A 134 18.53 -17.29 14.40
CA ASP A 134 18.55 -18.76 14.29
C ASP A 134 17.28 -19.33 13.65
N VAL A 135 16.61 -18.55 12.77
CA VAL A 135 15.41 -18.97 12.03
C VAL A 135 15.78 -19.98 10.96
N LYS A 136 15.04 -21.10 10.92
CA LYS A 136 15.19 -22.13 9.90
C LYS A 136 14.08 -22.01 8.86
N GLU A 137 14.32 -22.58 7.68
CA GLU A 137 13.30 -22.66 6.64
C GLU A 137 12.03 -23.32 7.18
N GLY A 138 10.89 -22.69 6.96
CA GLY A 138 9.58 -23.13 7.45
C GLY A 138 9.19 -22.61 8.84
N ASP A 139 10.11 -22.02 9.60
CA ASP A 139 9.81 -21.48 10.94
C ASP A 139 8.96 -20.20 10.84
N ASP A 140 8.20 -19.92 11.89
CA ASP A 140 7.61 -18.61 12.12
C ASP A 140 8.71 -17.60 12.50
N PHE A 141 8.59 -16.38 11.99
CA PHE A 141 9.62 -15.35 12.19
C PHE A 141 9.01 -13.96 12.22
N THR A 142 9.82 -12.97 12.62
CA THR A 142 9.46 -11.56 12.48
C THR A 142 10.34 -10.86 11.47
N ALA A 143 9.74 -9.92 10.73
CA ALA A 143 10.45 -9.03 9.82
C ALA A 143 10.21 -7.57 10.22
N SER A 144 11.24 -6.75 10.04
CA SER A 144 11.23 -5.33 10.39
C SER A 144 11.30 -4.49 9.12
N TYR A 145 10.39 -3.54 8.96
CA TYR A 145 10.41 -2.61 7.84
C TYR A 145 10.45 -1.16 8.34
N PRO A 146 11.34 -0.32 7.78
CA PRO A 146 11.47 1.07 8.19
C PRO A 146 10.29 1.91 7.68
N LEU A 147 9.80 2.78 8.57
CA LEU A 147 8.84 3.83 8.28
C LEU A 147 9.41 5.17 8.77
N THR A 148 9.24 6.20 7.94
CA THR A 148 9.64 7.57 8.28
C THR A 148 8.45 8.51 8.06
N LEU A 149 8.08 9.24 9.10
CA LEU A 149 7.14 10.36 9.06
C LEU A 149 7.91 11.68 9.11
N VAL A 150 7.57 12.61 8.23
CA VAL A 150 8.07 13.99 8.24
C VAL A 150 6.93 14.97 8.49
N LYS A 151 7.22 16.04 9.23
CA LYS A 151 6.25 17.10 9.50
C LYS A 151 6.23 18.10 8.35
N THR A 152 5.10 18.19 7.67
CA THR A 152 4.81 19.18 6.62
C THR A 152 3.94 20.30 7.17
N ALA A 153 3.67 21.33 6.35
CA ALA A 153 2.72 22.39 6.71
C ALA A 153 1.31 21.83 7.02
N ASP A 154 0.93 20.74 6.35
CA ASP A 154 -0.39 20.11 6.46
C ASP A 154 -0.40 18.88 7.41
N GLY A 155 0.63 18.77 8.26
CA GLY A 155 0.77 17.70 9.25
C GLY A 155 1.79 16.63 8.87
N TRP A 156 1.72 15.48 9.55
CA TRP A 156 2.68 14.39 9.34
C TRP A 156 2.36 13.60 8.07
N ARG A 157 3.40 13.23 7.31
CA ARG A 157 3.31 12.44 6.09
C ARG A 157 4.40 11.38 6.05
N PHE A 158 4.12 10.22 5.47
CA PHE A 158 5.13 9.20 5.23
C PHE A 158 6.06 9.61 4.09
N SER A 159 7.35 9.74 4.39
CA SER A 159 8.41 9.85 3.39
C SER A 159 9.08 8.51 3.10
N GLU A 160 8.76 7.49 3.89
CA GLU A 160 9.18 6.11 3.71
C GLU A 160 8.12 5.18 4.32
N PHE A 161 7.70 4.16 3.57
CA PHE A 161 6.71 3.18 4.00
C PHE A 161 7.03 1.81 3.38
N SER A 162 7.96 1.09 3.99
CA SER A 162 8.36 -0.24 3.53
C SER A 162 7.46 -1.31 4.17
N ARG A 163 7.12 -2.36 3.41
CA ARG A 163 6.49 -3.60 3.90
C ARG A 163 7.00 -4.81 3.11
N ALA A 164 6.77 -6.01 3.63
CA ALA A 164 6.95 -7.25 2.86
C ALA A 164 6.16 -7.16 1.55
N ASN A 165 6.82 -7.49 0.42
CA ASN A 165 6.19 -7.61 -0.90
C ASN A 165 5.59 -9.00 -1.07
#